data_AF-A0A0L0VYD9-F1
#
_entry.id   AF-A0A0L0VYD9-F1
#
_cell.length_a   1.000
_cell.length_b   1.000
_cell.length_c   1.000
_cell.angle_alpha   90.00
_cell.angle_beta   90.00
_cell.angle_gamma   90.00
#
_symmetry.space_group_name_H-M   'P 1'
#
loop_
_entity.id
_entity.type
_entity.pdbx_description
1 polymer ?
#
loop_
_entity_poly.entity_id
_entity_poly.type
_entity_poly.pdbx_seq_one_letter_code
_entity_poly.pdbx_strand_id
1 'polypeptide(L)'
;MPYSYTSGSGGAINITEINRANTPASIYLTVYPQSLERVTDQDLTILATQIQADFVSMPERKVFLRFAPEMQGQWMKYGVQPPLYILNWKKMYTIVENLAPHTIIVWAPNGAMGYPYGIKL
;
A
#
# COMPACT_ATOMS: atom_id res chain seq x y z
N MET A 1 4.68 -12.00 11.88
CA MET A 1 3.31 -12.08 12.48
C MET A 1 2.33 -12.52 11.39
N PRO A 2 1.40 -13.45 11.66
CA PRO A 2 0.36 -13.85 10.71
C PRO A 2 -0.64 -12.72 10.43
N TYR A 3 -1.36 -12.79 9.30
CA TYR A 3 -2.40 -11.82 8.95
C TYR A 3 -3.61 -11.98 9.88
N SER A 4 -4.04 -10.89 10.50
CA SER A 4 -5.25 -10.87 11.33
C SER A 4 -6.46 -10.43 10.50
N TYR A 5 -7.41 -11.33 10.30
CA TYR A 5 -8.67 -11.02 9.61
C TYR A 5 -9.58 -10.09 10.41
N THR A 6 -9.39 -10.01 11.73
CA THR A 6 -10.19 -9.15 12.61
C THR A 6 -9.71 -7.70 12.58
N SER A 7 -8.39 -7.47 12.52
CA SER A 7 -7.79 -6.13 12.58
C SER A 7 -7.21 -5.65 11.25
N GLY A 8 -7.18 -6.49 10.21
CA GLY A 8 -6.56 -6.20 8.92
C GLY A 8 -5.05 -5.94 9.00
N SER A 9 -4.39 -6.39 10.06
CA SER A 9 -3.01 -6.03 10.38
C SER A 9 -2.06 -7.22 10.30
N GLY A 10 -0.83 -6.94 9.88
CA GLY A 10 0.26 -7.92 9.83
C GLY A 10 0.09 -8.93 8.70
N GLY A 11 1.07 -9.81 8.56
CA GLY A 11 1.04 -10.89 7.57
C GLY A 11 1.41 -10.47 6.15
N ALA A 12 1.46 -11.48 5.29
CA ALA A 12 1.74 -11.31 3.87
C ALA A 12 0.49 -10.81 3.11
N ILE A 13 0.70 -10.34 1.89
CA ILE A 13 -0.38 -10.07 0.92
C ILE A 13 -1.26 -11.33 0.83
N ASN A 14 -2.56 -11.18 1.09
CA ASN A 14 -3.49 -12.30 0.98
C ASN A 14 -3.88 -12.53 -0.48
N ILE A 15 -3.25 -13.54 -1.09
CA ILE A 15 -3.47 -13.97 -2.48
C ILE A 15 -4.03 -15.41 -2.56
N THR A 16 -4.61 -15.92 -1.48
CA THR A 16 -5.07 -17.32 -1.41
C THR A 16 -6.12 -17.62 -2.47
N GLU A 17 -7.15 -16.78 -2.59
CA GLU A 17 -8.25 -17.03 -3.54
C GLU A 17 -7.83 -16.86 -5.00
N ILE A 18 -6.97 -15.88 -5.29
CA ILE A 18 -6.51 -15.66 -6.66
C ILE A 18 -5.57 -16.78 -7.13
N ASN A 19 -4.76 -17.34 -6.22
CA ASN A 19 -3.96 -18.53 -6.48
C ASN A 19 -4.83 -19.78 -6.62
N ARG A 20 -5.84 -19.96 -5.76
CA ARG A 20 -6.80 -21.08 -5.86
C ARG A 20 -7.55 -21.07 -7.19
N ALA A 21 -7.94 -19.90 -7.67
CA ALA A 21 -8.64 -19.73 -8.94
C ALA A 21 -7.72 -19.79 -10.17
N ASN A 22 -6.39 -19.81 -9.99
CA ASN A 22 -5.38 -19.80 -11.06
C ASN A 22 -5.66 -18.76 -12.15
N THR A 23 -6.04 -17.54 -11.74
CA THR A 23 -6.47 -16.48 -12.66
C THR A 23 -5.37 -15.40 -12.83
N PRO A 24 -5.25 -14.79 -14.03
CA PRO A 24 -4.38 -13.64 -14.27
C PRO A 24 -4.99 -12.31 -13.77
N ALA A 25 -6.09 -12.35 -13.00
CA ALA A 25 -6.74 -11.15 -12.50
C ALA A 25 -5.74 -10.22 -11.78
N SER A 26 -5.95 -8.91 -11.92
CA SER A 26 -5.10 -7.93 -11.24
C SER A 26 -5.43 -7.85 -9.75
N ILE A 27 -4.42 -7.57 -8.94
CA ILE A 27 -4.54 -7.38 -7.50
C ILE A 27 -4.61 -5.88 -7.22
N TYR A 28 -5.63 -5.45 -6.49
CA TYR A 28 -5.72 -4.09 -5.96
C TYR A 28 -5.37 -4.09 -4.47
N LEU A 29 -4.09 -3.82 -4.16
CA LEU A 29 -3.53 -3.94 -2.82
C LEU A 29 -3.60 -2.61 -2.08
N THR A 30 -4.42 -2.56 -1.02
CA THR A 30 -4.42 -1.40 -0.11
C THR A 30 -3.56 -1.67 1.10
N VAL A 31 -2.64 -0.76 1.41
CA VAL A 31 -1.78 -0.82 2.61
C VAL A 31 -2.17 0.30 3.55
N TYR A 32 -2.57 -0.07 4.76
CA TYR A 32 -2.95 0.85 5.84
C TYR A 32 -1.86 0.89 6.93
N PRO A 33 -0.95 1.87 6.93
CA PRO A 33 -0.03 2.06 8.03
C PRO A 33 -0.79 2.28 9.34
N GLN A 34 -0.34 1.69 10.44
CA GLN A 34 -0.90 2.01 11.76
C GLN A 34 -0.43 3.39 12.27
N SER A 35 0.77 3.81 11.85
CA SER A 35 1.37 5.13 12.00
C SER A 35 2.44 5.28 10.92
N LEU A 36 2.60 6.48 10.36
CA LEU A 36 3.67 6.77 9.39
C LEU A 36 5.06 6.85 10.03
N GLU A 37 5.14 7.09 11.33
CA GLU A 37 6.41 7.13 12.08
C GLU A 37 6.99 5.73 12.28
N ARG A 38 6.12 4.71 12.27
CA ARG A 38 6.49 3.30 12.45
C ARG A 38 6.80 2.58 11.16
N VAL A 39 6.57 3.21 10.00
CA VAL A 39 6.90 2.62 8.70
C VAL A 39 8.41 2.70 8.53
N THR A 40 9.04 1.54 8.47
CA THR A 40 10.49 1.42 8.23
C THR A 40 10.77 1.05 6.78
N ASP A 41 12.01 1.30 6.34
CA ASP A 41 12.47 0.86 5.04
C ASP A 41 12.41 -0.68 4.91
N GLN A 42 12.56 -1.40 6.03
CA GLN A 42 12.40 -2.86 6.08
C GLN A 42 10.95 -3.29 5.79
N ASP A 43 9.95 -2.58 6.33
CA ASP A 43 8.54 -2.88 6.04
C ASP A 43 8.23 -2.71 4.56
N LEU A 44 8.73 -1.63 3.96
CA LEU A 44 8.57 -1.33 2.54
C LEU A 44 9.32 -2.34 1.66
N THR A 45 10.51 -2.78 2.09
CA THR A 45 11.29 -3.82 1.41
C THR A 45 10.56 -5.17 1.44
N ILE A 46 10.00 -5.55 2.59
CA ILE A 46 9.19 -6.76 2.73
C ILE A 46 7.94 -6.69 1.85
N LEU A 47 7.25 -5.54 1.80
CA LEU A 47 6.11 -5.32 0.92
C LEU A 47 6.52 -5.50 -0.55
N ALA A 48 7.55 -4.81 -1.01
CA ALA A 48 8.00 -4.85 -2.40
C ALA A 48 8.47 -6.27 -2.80
N THR A 49 9.15 -6.98 -1.89
CA THR A 49 9.61 -8.36 -2.13
C THR A 49 8.42 -9.31 -2.32
N GLN A 50 7.34 -9.14 -1.55
CA GLN A 50 6.13 -9.95 -1.72
C GLN A 50 5.43 -9.65 -3.05
N ILE A 51 5.37 -8.39 -3.47
CA ILE A 51 4.81 -8.01 -4.77
C ILE A 51 5.66 -8.61 -5.91
N GLN A 52 6.99 -8.52 -5.82
CA GLN A 52 7.89 -9.12 -6.80
C GLN A 52 7.76 -10.64 -6.87
N ALA A 53 7.56 -11.31 -5.73
CA ALA A 53 7.34 -12.75 -5.69
C ALA A 53 6.05 -13.15 -6.42
N ASP A 54 4.96 -12.39 -6.28
CA ASP A 54 3.73 -12.63 -7.05
C ASP A 54 3.97 -12.46 -8.56
N PHE A 55 4.69 -11.40 -8.97
CA PHE A 55 5.06 -11.22 -10.39
C PHE A 55 5.91 -12.37 -10.95
N VAL A 56 6.87 -12.90 -10.17
CA VAL A 56 7.65 -14.08 -10.60
C VAL A 56 6.74 -15.31 -10.75
N SER A 57 5.76 -15.47 -9.85
CA SER A 57 4.85 -16.61 -9.90
C SER A 57 3.84 -16.53 -11.05
N MET A 58 3.39 -15.32 -11.42
CA MET A 58 2.42 -15.11 -12.49
C MET A 58 2.64 -13.76 -13.19
N PRO A 59 3.53 -13.67 -14.19
CA PRO A 59 3.93 -12.41 -14.85
C PRO A 59 2.79 -11.62 -15.50
N GLU A 60 1.67 -12.28 -15.81
CA GLU A 60 0.48 -11.65 -16.39
C GLU A 60 -0.27 -10.77 -15.39
N ARG A 61 -0.19 -11.08 -14.08
CA ARG A 61 -0.87 -10.29 -13.05
C ARG A 61 -0.26 -8.90 -12.94
N LYS A 62 -1.12 -7.94 -12.63
CA LYS A 62 -0.73 -6.57 -12.27
C LYS A 62 -1.09 -6.31 -10.82
N VAL A 63 -0.24 -5.57 -10.12
CA VAL A 63 -0.49 -5.13 -8.75
C VAL A 63 -0.65 -3.62 -8.76
N PHE A 64 -1.83 -3.16 -8.35
CA PHE A 64 -2.14 -1.76 -8.08
C PHE A 64 -1.92 -1.51 -6.58
N LEU A 65 -0.82 -0.87 -6.22
CA LEU A 65 -0.48 -0.55 -4.84
C LEU A 65 -1.08 0.80 -4.43
N ARG A 66 -2.13 0.74 -3.59
CA ARG A 66 -2.75 1.88 -2.93
C ARG A 66 -2.19 2.02 -1.51
N PHE A 67 -1.08 2.72 -1.38
CA PHE A 67 -0.43 2.98 -0.10
C PHE A 67 -1.09 4.16 0.64
N ALA A 68 -1.35 4.03 1.95
CA ALA A 68 -1.83 5.11 2.82
C ALA A 68 -2.92 6.02 2.19
N PRO A 69 -4.03 5.47 1.67
CA PRO A 69 -5.08 6.26 1.02
C PRO A 69 -5.82 7.17 2.01
N GLU A 70 -6.57 8.14 1.48
CA GLU A 70 -7.42 9.04 2.30
C GLU A 70 -6.65 9.83 3.37
N MET A 71 -5.34 10.00 3.15
CA MET A 71 -4.42 10.67 4.06
C MET A 71 -4.79 12.12 4.38
N GLN A 72 -5.71 12.73 3.64
CA GLN A 72 -6.16 14.09 3.89
C GLN A 72 -7.26 14.19 4.96
N GLY A 73 -7.87 13.07 5.38
CA GLY A 73 -8.91 13.04 6.41
C GLY A 73 -8.39 12.79 7.83
N GLN A 74 -9.21 13.05 8.85
CA GLN A 74 -8.87 12.81 10.27
C GLN A 74 -9.26 11.40 10.77
N TRP A 75 -9.95 10.60 9.94
CA TRP A 75 -10.41 9.26 10.30
C TRP A 75 -9.31 8.19 10.16
N MET A 76 -8.21 8.51 9.49
CA MET A 76 -7.02 7.65 9.42
C MET A 76 -6.01 8.07 10.49
N LYS A 77 -5.42 7.10 11.20
CA LYS A 77 -4.35 7.38 12.20
C LYS A 77 -3.14 8.11 11.61
N TYR A 78 -2.90 7.93 10.31
CA TYR A 78 -1.84 8.59 9.53
C TYR A 78 -2.32 9.85 8.79
N GLY A 79 -3.59 10.21 8.96
CA GLY A 79 -4.20 11.32 8.26
C GLY A 79 -3.65 12.67 8.72
N VAL A 80 -3.87 13.70 7.90
CA VAL A 80 -3.52 15.12 8.16
C VAL A 80 -2.06 15.34 8.61
N GLN A 81 -1.12 14.55 8.06
CA GLN A 81 0.32 14.66 8.32
C GLN A 81 1.12 14.89 7.03
N PRO A 82 0.93 16.02 6.29
CA PRO A 82 1.48 16.17 4.94
C PRO A 82 3.00 16.00 4.81
N PRO A 83 3.85 16.59 5.68
CA PRO A 83 5.30 16.42 5.57
C PRO A 83 5.72 14.95 5.73
N LEU A 84 5.14 14.27 6.72
CA LEU A 84 5.47 12.87 7.01
C LEU A 84 4.89 11.92 5.96
N TYR A 85 3.72 12.23 5.41
CA TYR A 85 3.14 11.51 4.28
C TYR A 85 4.05 11.60 3.05
N ILE A 86 4.48 12.80 2.67
CA ILE A 86 5.38 13.01 1.51
C ILE A 86 6.71 12.26 1.71
N LEU A 87 7.27 12.31 2.92
CA LEU A 87 8.50 11.57 3.25
C LEU A 87 8.31 10.06 3.04
N ASN A 88 7.25 9.49 3.60
CA ASN A 88 6.95 8.07 3.47
C ASN A 88 6.60 7.67 2.04
N TRP A 89 5.86 8.50 1.31
CA TRP A 89 5.50 8.27 -0.08
C TRP A 89 6.74 8.17 -0.97
N LYS A 90 7.71 9.07 -0.79
CA LYS A 90 8.99 9.02 -1.52
C LYS A 90 9.78 7.76 -1.18
N LYS A 91 9.87 7.38 0.10
CA LYS A 91 10.53 6.13 0.51
C LYS A 91 9.87 4.90 -0.10
N MET A 92 8.54 4.82 0.00
CA MET A 92 7.75 3.74 -0.57
C MET A 92 7.97 3.65 -2.08
N TYR A 93 7.84 4.77 -2.80
CA TYR A 93 8.07 4.83 -4.23
C TYR A 93 9.46 4.32 -4.60
N THR A 94 10.52 4.87 -3.98
CA THR A 94 11.91 4.48 -4.29
C THR A 94 12.15 2.99 -4.06
N ILE A 95 11.69 2.43 -2.94
CA ILE A 95 11.92 1.02 -2.60
C ILE A 95 11.11 0.09 -3.50
N VAL A 96 9.84 0.41 -3.75
CA VAL A 96 8.96 -0.40 -4.60
C VAL A 96 9.41 -0.36 -6.05
N GLU A 97 9.78 0.80 -6.58
CA GLU A 97 10.30 0.94 -7.95
C GLU A 97 11.58 0.11 -8.14
N ASN A 98 12.48 0.10 -7.16
CA ASN A 98 13.73 -0.65 -7.24
C ASN A 98 13.54 -2.18 -7.17
N LEU A 99 12.58 -2.65 -6.38
CA LEU A 99 12.43 -4.09 -6.08
C LEU A 99 11.28 -4.77 -6.83
N ALA A 100 10.26 -4.01 -7.25
CA ALA A 100 9.06 -4.48 -7.92
C ALA A 100 8.58 -3.46 -8.99
N PRO A 101 9.40 -3.19 -10.03
CA PRO A 101 9.18 -2.08 -10.98
C PRO A 101 7.90 -2.19 -11.83
N HIS A 102 7.24 -3.36 -11.85
CA HIS A 102 5.96 -3.55 -12.54
C HIS A 102 4.74 -3.16 -11.70
N THR A 103 4.96 -2.68 -10.46
CA THR A 103 3.90 -2.22 -9.57
C THR A 103 3.30 -0.90 -10.05
N ILE A 104 1.98 -0.82 -10.14
CA ILE A 104 1.27 0.40 -10.47
C ILE A 104 0.95 1.12 -9.16
N ILE A 105 1.59 2.27 -8.90
CA ILE A 105 1.37 3.03 -7.67
C ILE A 105 0.14 3.92 -7.81
N VAL A 106 -0.79 3.82 -6.87
CA VAL A 106 -2.07 4.54 -6.87
C VAL A 106 -2.10 5.58 -5.76
N TRP A 107 -2.00 6.85 -6.13
CA TRP A 107 -2.28 7.96 -5.23
C TRP A 107 -3.79 8.16 -5.11
N ALA A 108 -4.34 7.99 -3.91
CA ALA A 108 -5.79 7.90 -3.67
C ALA A 108 -6.23 8.73 -2.45
N PRO A 109 -6.33 10.06 -2.57
CA PRO A 109 -7.06 10.84 -1.58
C PRO A 109 -8.55 10.43 -1.59
N ASN A 110 -9.25 10.64 -0.47
CA ASN A 110 -10.73 10.68 -0.48
C ASN A 110 -11.21 11.86 -1.38
N GLY A 111 -12.51 12.03 -1.62
CA GLY A 111 -13.04 13.08 -2.52
C GLY A 111 -12.45 14.47 -2.26
N ALA A 112 -12.58 15.40 -3.23
CA ALA A 112 -11.88 16.70 -3.29
C ALA A 112 -12.07 17.65 -2.08
N MET A 113 -12.74 17.21 -1.02
CA MET A 113 -12.81 17.86 0.29
C MET A 113 -11.39 18.14 0.82
N GLY A 114 -11.06 19.43 0.89
CA GLY A 114 -9.84 19.91 1.54
C GLY A 114 -8.56 19.95 0.70
N TYR A 115 -8.60 19.82 -0.62
CA TYR A 115 -7.40 20.01 -1.46
C TYR A 115 -6.70 21.38 -1.22
N PRO A 116 -5.35 21.50 -1.29
CA PRO A 116 -4.35 20.45 -1.50
C PRO A 116 -3.82 19.75 -0.23
N TYR A 117 -4.27 20.09 0.99
CA TYR A 117 -3.70 19.54 2.24
C TYR A 117 -4.70 19.07 3.33
N GLY A 118 -5.95 18.79 2.97
CA GLY A 118 -6.99 18.12 3.78
C GLY A 118 -7.59 18.93 4.94
N ILE A 119 -8.85 19.34 4.82
CA ILE A 119 -9.52 20.35 5.68
C ILE A 119 -11.04 20.25 5.45
N LYS A 120 -11.88 20.92 6.25
CA LYS A 120 -12.32 20.55 7.61
C LYS A 120 -13.83 20.30 7.48
N LEU A 121 -14.35 19.24 8.12
CA LEU A 121 -15.78 19.09 8.36
C LEU A 121 -16.25 20.07 9.43
#